data_AF-A0A1C6VTP2-F1
#
_entry.id   AF-A0A1C6VTP2-F1
#
_cell.length_a   1.000
_cell.length_b   1.000
_cell.length_c   1.000
_cell.angle_alpha   90.00
_cell.angle_beta   90.00
_cell.angle_gamma   90.00
#
_symmetry.space_group_name_H-M   'P 1'
#
loop_
_entity.id
_entity.type
_entity.pdbx_description
1 polymer ?
#
loop_
_entity_poly.entity_id
_entity_poly.type
_entity_poly.pdbx_seq_one_letter_code
_entity_poly.pdbx_strand_id
1 'polypeptide(L)'
;MEKLRRPGLRRLGLTAAGAVAVAALVAAVGVGRADPGVRYDTQPEALAFGKEMYDFQTVEQMTATSHLVVFGTVTSVEPGRLASADEDPAAVGGDIRLRTVTINQYDVLHNPKNLIIPPSITLEEEGWDEEGRGYISNNVAWSAVGDTGYFFLRRAAGTSSPYTYQLASSDGRPLVVDGALRPSNAENELATSITTMAPSFLNNTVVAASGQVAAGTLTESMPTAELPQPPEESGE
;
A
#
# COMPACT_ATOMS: atom_id res chain seq x y z
N MET A 1 -6.62 -67.35 33.97
CA MET A 1 -7.95 -67.67 34.55
C MET A 1 -8.76 -66.40 34.60
N GLU A 2 -9.97 -66.45 34.04
CA GLU A 2 -10.98 -65.41 33.95
C GLU A 2 -11.39 -64.82 35.31
N LYS A 3 -11.78 -63.54 35.36
CA LYS A 3 -13.22 -63.17 35.30
C LYS A 3 -13.45 -61.66 35.19
N LEU A 4 -14.23 -61.33 34.16
CA LEU A 4 -14.96 -60.09 33.96
C LEU A 4 -15.79 -59.70 35.20
N ARG A 5 -15.93 -58.39 35.43
CA ARG A 5 -17.21 -57.72 35.78
C ARG A 5 -17.10 -56.19 35.63
N ARG A 6 -17.73 -55.66 34.57
CA ARG A 6 -18.47 -54.37 34.56
C ARG A 6 -19.96 -54.73 34.76
N PRO A 7 -20.90 -53.90 35.28
CA PRO A 7 -21.22 -52.51 34.89
C PRO A 7 -21.49 -51.61 36.13
N GLY A 8 -21.87 -50.33 36.13
CA GLY A 8 -22.35 -49.33 35.16
C GLY A 8 -23.03 -48.21 35.98
N LEU A 9 -23.54 -47.17 35.30
CA LEU A 9 -24.26 -45.96 35.77
C LEU A 9 -23.36 -44.75 36.08
N ARG A 10 -23.68 -43.50 35.72
CA ARG A 10 -24.59 -42.87 34.74
C ARG A 10 -24.42 -41.34 34.94
N ARG A 11 -24.36 -40.58 33.83
CA ARG A 11 -24.74 -39.14 33.70
C ARG A 11 -23.84 -38.13 34.45
N LEU A 12 -23.74 -36.83 34.15
CA LEU A 12 -24.20 -35.87 33.13
C LEU A 12 -22.93 -35.07 32.73
N GLY A 13 -22.73 -34.67 31.48
CA GLY A 13 -23.24 -33.39 30.96
C GLY A 13 -22.50 -32.18 31.54
N LEU A 14 -21.58 -31.59 30.77
CA LEU A 14 -21.53 -30.15 30.53
C LEU A 14 -20.49 -29.86 29.43
N THR A 15 -20.98 -29.53 28.24
CA THR A 15 -20.26 -28.77 27.24
C THR A 15 -19.99 -27.37 27.78
N ALA A 16 -18.72 -26.98 27.87
CA ALA A 16 -18.33 -25.59 28.03
C ALA A 16 -17.22 -25.28 27.01
N ALA A 17 -17.67 -24.85 25.82
CA ALA A 17 -16.82 -24.20 24.85
C ALA A 17 -16.44 -22.82 25.42
N GLY A 18 -15.22 -22.70 25.95
CA GLY A 18 -14.64 -21.42 26.33
C GLY A 18 -14.03 -20.76 25.11
N ALA A 19 -14.81 -19.95 24.39
CA ALA A 19 -14.27 -19.03 23.40
C ALA A 19 -13.68 -17.82 24.16
N VAL A 20 -12.36 -17.78 24.31
CA VAL A 20 -11.64 -16.60 24.77
C VAL A 20 -11.50 -15.67 23.57
N ALA A 21 -12.42 -14.70 23.46
CA ALA A 21 -12.28 -13.59 22.52
C ALA A 21 -11.18 -12.66 23.03
N VAL A 22 -9.97 -12.80 22.50
CA VAL A 22 -8.91 -11.80 22.67
C VAL A 22 -9.24 -10.63 21.75
N ALA A 23 -9.95 -9.64 22.28
CA ALA A 23 -10.13 -8.36 21.62
C ALA A 23 -8.78 -7.61 21.68
N ALA A 24 -8.00 -7.70 20.61
CA ALA A 24 -6.83 -6.85 20.42
C ALA A 24 -7.31 -5.42 20.13
N LEU A 25 -7.24 -4.56 21.15
CA LEU A 25 -7.47 -3.14 21.01
C LEU A 25 -6.24 -2.55 20.28
N VAL A 26 -6.33 -2.41 18.95
CA VAL A 26 -5.33 -1.68 18.18
C VAL A 26 -5.53 -0.20 18.48
N ALA A 27 -4.63 0.38 19.28
CA ALA A 27 -4.57 1.82 19.50
C ALA A 27 -4.06 2.48 18.21
N ALA A 28 -4.98 3.00 17.40
CA ALA A 28 -4.66 3.84 16.25
C ALA A 28 -4.04 5.16 16.76
N VAL A 29 -2.73 5.31 16.58
CA VAL A 29 -2.02 6.55 16.83
C VAL A 29 -2.05 7.36 15.53
N GLY A 30 -2.77 8.49 15.54
CA GLY A 30 -2.69 9.53 14.50
C GLY A 30 -3.88 9.63 13.55
N VAL A 31 -5.10 9.79 14.07
CA VAL A 31 -6.29 10.09 13.24
C VAL A 31 -6.37 11.60 13.02
N GLY A 32 -6.17 12.05 11.78
CA GLY A 32 -6.62 13.37 11.35
C GLY A 32 -8.14 13.42 11.53
N ARG A 33 -8.66 14.33 12.35
CA ARG A 33 -10.11 14.46 12.52
C ARG A 33 -10.73 14.85 11.18
N ALA A 34 -11.67 14.04 10.69
CA ALA A 34 -12.55 14.39 9.59
C ALA A 34 -13.20 15.76 9.86
N ASP A 35 -13.32 16.59 8.82
CA ASP A 35 -13.99 17.89 8.94
C ASP A 35 -15.49 17.66 9.21
N PRO A 36 -16.04 18.11 10.36
CA PRO A 36 -17.41 17.80 10.76
C PRO A 36 -18.50 18.35 9.83
N GLY A 37 -18.15 19.12 8.80
CA GLY A 37 -19.09 19.63 7.79
C GLY A 37 -19.02 18.98 6.41
N VAL A 38 -17.98 18.21 6.09
CA VAL A 38 -17.76 17.66 4.74
C VAL A 38 -18.19 16.20 4.69
N ARG A 39 -19.06 15.87 3.73
CA ARG A 39 -19.42 14.48 3.42
C ARG A 39 -18.47 13.96 2.35
N TYR A 40 -17.63 13.01 2.74
CA TYR A 40 -16.73 12.33 1.82
C TYR A 40 -17.43 11.19 1.07
N ASP A 41 -17.23 11.14 -0.24
CA ASP A 41 -17.72 10.04 -1.07
C ASP A 41 -17.09 8.70 -0.65
N THR A 42 -17.87 7.64 -0.75
CA THR A 42 -17.42 6.28 -0.41
C THR A 42 -16.72 5.57 -1.55
N GLN A 43 -16.76 6.13 -2.76
CA GLN A 43 -16.12 5.63 -3.96
C GLN A 43 -15.65 6.80 -4.84
N PRO A 44 -14.66 6.61 -5.71
CA PRO A 44 -14.25 7.64 -6.63
C PRO A 44 -15.23 7.74 -7.81
N GLU A 45 -15.54 8.96 -8.23
CA GLU A 45 -16.40 9.23 -9.40
C GLU A 45 -15.66 10.01 -10.51
N ALA A 46 -14.49 10.57 -10.18
CA ALA A 46 -13.64 11.29 -11.10
C ALA A 46 -12.26 10.64 -11.27
N LEU A 47 -11.61 10.97 -12.39
CA LEU A 47 -10.25 10.58 -12.70
C LEU A 47 -9.41 11.86 -12.87
N ALA A 48 -8.30 11.92 -12.15
CA ALA A 48 -7.28 12.95 -12.27
C ALA A 48 -6.00 12.34 -12.82
N PHE A 49 -5.24 13.13 -13.57
CA PHE A 49 -3.93 12.76 -14.07
C PHE A 49 -2.89 13.72 -13.52
N GLY A 50 -1.92 13.17 -12.80
CA GLY A 50 -0.79 13.88 -12.22
C GLY A 50 0.51 13.42 -12.85
N LYS A 51 1.53 14.28 -12.81
CA LYS A 51 2.87 13.89 -13.25
C LYS A 51 3.46 12.86 -12.28
N GLU A 52 3.73 11.65 -12.76
CA GLU A 52 4.48 10.65 -12.01
C GLU A 52 5.91 11.13 -11.74
N MET A 53 6.36 10.94 -10.49
CA MET A 53 7.75 11.28 -10.14
C MET A 53 8.74 10.27 -10.74
N TYR A 54 8.31 9.02 -10.90
CA TYR A 54 9.10 7.94 -11.50
C TYR A 54 8.21 7.13 -12.43
N ASP A 55 8.77 6.76 -13.57
CA ASP A 55 8.22 5.72 -14.44
C ASP A 55 9.15 4.50 -14.40
N PHE A 56 8.58 3.31 -14.30
CA PHE A 56 9.34 2.08 -14.10
C PHE A 56 9.03 1.08 -15.20
N GLN A 57 10.08 0.59 -15.85
CA GLN A 57 9.95 -0.46 -16.86
C GLN A 57 10.02 -1.86 -16.24
N THR A 58 10.61 -1.97 -15.04
CA THR A 58 10.78 -3.26 -14.36
C THR A 58 10.51 -3.19 -12.86
N VAL A 59 10.18 -4.33 -12.27
CA VAL A 59 9.99 -4.49 -10.82
C VAL A 59 11.28 -4.21 -10.06
N GLU A 60 12.43 -4.55 -10.62
CA GLU A 60 13.75 -4.32 -10.03
C GLU A 60 14.03 -2.83 -9.89
N GLN A 61 13.76 -2.04 -10.94
CA GLN A 61 13.89 -0.57 -10.89
C GLN A 61 12.97 0.04 -9.82
N MET A 62 11.71 -0.41 -9.79
CA MET A 62 10.75 0.03 -8.78
C MET A 62 11.17 -0.37 -7.36
N THR A 63 11.74 -1.57 -7.19
CA THR A 63 12.28 -2.05 -5.91
C THR A 63 13.44 -1.17 -5.47
N ALA A 64 14.42 -0.93 -6.34
CA ALA A 64 15.61 -0.14 -6.03
C ALA A 64 15.27 1.29 -5.61
N THR A 65 14.25 1.87 -6.25
CA THR A 65 13.79 3.24 -5.97
C THR A 65 12.89 3.33 -4.72
N SER A 66 12.36 2.19 -4.24
CA SER A 66 11.47 2.15 -3.09
C SER A 66 12.26 2.28 -1.78
N HIS A 67 11.74 3.06 -0.85
CA HIS A 67 12.28 3.14 0.51
C HIS A 67 11.91 1.92 1.38
N LEU A 68 10.81 1.27 1.03
CA LEU A 68 10.30 0.07 1.69
C LEU A 68 9.47 -0.73 0.67
N VAL A 69 9.61 -2.05 0.66
CA VAL A 69 8.65 -2.94 -0.02
C VAL A 69 8.13 -3.95 0.98
N VAL A 70 6.82 -4.04 1.14
CA VAL A 70 6.15 -4.99 2.04
C VAL A 70 5.12 -5.83 1.31
N PHE A 71 4.88 -7.03 1.84
CA PHE A 71 3.67 -7.79 1.57
C PHE A 71 2.74 -7.69 2.79
N GLY A 72 1.48 -7.32 2.59
CA GLY A 72 0.57 -7.04 3.69
C GLY A 72 -0.90 -6.97 3.29
N THR A 73 -1.75 -6.69 4.28
CA THR A 73 -3.20 -6.50 4.09
C THR A 73 -3.64 -5.14 4.62
N VAL A 74 -4.50 -4.46 3.88
CA VAL A 74 -5.17 -3.23 4.29
C VAL A 74 -6.22 -3.56 5.37
N THR A 75 -6.13 -2.87 6.50
CA THR A 75 -6.97 -3.14 7.69
C THR A 75 -7.86 -1.98 8.09
N SER A 76 -7.49 -0.74 7.75
CA SER A 76 -8.39 0.41 7.85
C SER A 76 -8.14 1.40 6.72
N VAL A 77 -9.17 2.18 6.42
CA VAL A 77 -9.15 3.31 5.49
C VAL A 77 -9.98 4.41 6.12
N GLU A 78 -9.38 5.59 6.29
CA GLU A 78 -10.01 6.75 6.94
C GLU A 78 -9.63 8.05 6.21
N PRO A 79 -10.41 9.14 6.35
CA PRO A 79 -9.95 10.46 5.93
C PRO A 79 -8.64 10.84 6.63
N GLY A 80 -7.67 11.29 5.85
CA GLY A 80 -6.34 11.67 6.29
C GLY A 80 -6.15 13.18 6.45
N ARG A 81 -4.89 13.62 6.37
CA ARG A 81 -4.55 15.05 6.40
C ARG A 81 -4.86 15.75 5.08
N LEU A 82 -4.86 17.09 5.09
CA LEU A 82 -4.84 17.88 3.86
C LEU A 82 -3.43 17.87 3.28
N ALA A 83 -3.30 17.67 1.98
CA ALA A 83 -2.01 17.73 1.29
C ALA A 83 -1.47 19.17 1.20
N SER A 84 -2.38 20.14 1.00
CA SER A 84 -2.08 21.58 0.86
C SER A 84 -1.52 22.24 2.12
N ALA A 85 -1.63 21.61 3.30
CA ALA A 85 -1.06 22.15 4.53
C ALA A 85 0.49 22.21 4.50
N ASP A 86 1.12 21.48 3.57
CA ASP A 86 2.58 21.36 3.45
C ASP A 86 3.13 21.87 2.09
N GLU A 87 2.28 22.37 1.19
CA GLU A 87 2.68 22.94 -0.11
C GLU A 87 2.54 24.47 -0.14
N ASP A 88 3.31 25.15 -0.99
CA ASP A 88 3.21 26.60 -1.19
C ASP A 88 1.76 26.96 -1.54
N PRO A 89 1.08 27.86 -0.80
CA PRO A 89 -0.29 28.27 -1.09
C PRO A 89 -0.46 28.95 -2.46
N ALA A 90 0.64 29.23 -3.18
CA ALA A 90 0.62 29.67 -4.57
C ALA A 90 0.56 28.52 -5.62
N ALA A 91 0.71 27.26 -5.20
CA ALA A 91 0.50 26.11 -6.07
C ALA A 91 -1.00 25.97 -6.36
N VAL A 92 -1.36 26.06 -7.64
CA VAL A 92 -2.75 26.00 -8.12
C VAL A 92 -3.25 24.55 -7.99
N GLY A 93 -3.75 24.19 -6.81
CA GLY A 93 -4.42 22.93 -6.53
C GLY A 93 -5.25 23.12 -5.27
N GLY A 94 -6.56 22.84 -5.31
CA GLY A 94 -7.43 22.98 -4.15
C GLY A 94 -7.00 22.10 -2.97
N ASP A 95 -7.66 22.26 -1.83
CA ASP A 95 -7.36 21.50 -0.61
C ASP A 95 -7.65 20.00 -0.81
N ILE A 96 -6.67 19.22 -1.27
CA ILE A 96 -6.80 17.76 -1.42
C ILE A 96 -6.80 17.10 -0.04
N ARG A 97 -7.84 16.33 0.26
CA ARG A 97 -7.90 15.43 1.41
C ARG A 97 -7.32 14.07 1.03
N LEU A 98 -6.21 13.71 1.66
CA LEU A 98 -5.63 12.39 1.52
C LEU A 98 -6.49 11.34 2.24
N ARG A 99 -6.31 10.08 1.85
CA ARG A 99 -6.79 8.88 2.53
C ARG A 99 -5.66 8.29 3.35
N THR A 100 -5.93 7.98 4.60
CA THR A 100 -5.03 7.26 5.49
C THR A 100 -5.40 5.78 5.47
N VAL A 101 -4.50 4.96 4.95
CA VAL A 101 -4.65 3.52 4.78
C VAL A 101 -3.70 2.80 5.73
N THR A 102 -4.25 1.97 6.62
CA THR A 102 -3.43 1.17 7.54
C THR A 102 -3.14 -0.19 6.94
N ILE A 103 -1.86 -0.51 6.74
CA ILE A 103 -1.42 -1.81 6.22
C ILE A 103 -0.80 -2.60 7.36
N ASN A 104 -1.35 -3.78 7.66
CA ASN A 104 -0.65 -4.78 8.47
C ASN A 104 0.31 -5.54 7.55
N GLN A 105 1.60 -5.41 7.80
CA GLN A 105 2.63 -6.07 7.00
C GLN A 105 2.96 -7.44 7.60
N TYR A 106 3.07 -8.45 6.73
CA TYR A 106 3.47 -9.80 7.10
C TYR A 106 4.95 -10.01 6.84
N ASP A 107 5.43 -9.49 5.71
CA ASP A 107 6.81 -9.60 5.27
C ASP A 107 7.35 -8.25 4.82
N VAL A 108 8.57 -7.94 5.24
CA VAL A 108 9.38 -6.83 4.71
C VAL A 108 10.35 -7.41 3.69
N LEU A 109 10.14 -7.08 2.42
CA LEU A 109 10.90 -7.65 1.30
C LEU A 109 12.09 -6.78 0.90
N HIS A 110 11.98 -5.46 1.09
CA HIS A 110 13.04 -4.50 0.82
C HIS A 110 13.03 -3.40 1.89
N ASN A 111 14.19 -3.14 2.51
CA ASN A 111 14.38 -2.11 3.54
C ASN A 111 15.87 -1.70 3.57
N PRO A 112 16.33 -0.91 2.59
CA PRO A 112 17.76 -0.65 2.39
C PRO A 112 18.39 0.14 3.53
N LYS A 113 17.57 0.84 4.33
CA LYS A 113 18.00 1.61 5.51
C LYS A 113 17.99 0.80 6.81
N ASN A 114 17.66 -0.51 6.76
CA ASN A 114 17.63 -1.41 7.91
C ASN A 114 16.83 -0.87 9.11
N LEU A 115 15.72 -0.21 8.82
CA LEU A 115 14.86 0.38 9.84
C LEU A 115 14.08 -0.71 10.58
N ILE A 116 13.83 -0.52 11.87
CA ILE A 116 12.87 -1.37 12.59
C ILE A 116 11.47 -0.96 12.13
N ILE A 117 10.82 -1.83 11.36
CA ILE A 117 9.49 -1.61 10.81
C ILE A 117 8.44 -2.15 11.78
N PRO A 118 7.45 -1.35 12.22
CA PRO A 118 6.36 -1.82 13.05
C PRO A 118 5.48 -2.85 12.32
N PRO A 119 4.66 -3.63 13.03
CA PRO A 119 3.70 -4.56 12.41
C PRO A 119 2.68 -3.89 11.48
N SER A 120 2.43 -2.59 11.69
CA SER A 120 1.50 -1.80 10.89
C SER A 120 2.16 -0.51 10.43
N ILE A 121 1.96 -0.16 9.17
CA ILE A 121 2.44 1.09 8.56
C ILE A 121 1.27 1.88 7.98
N THR A 122 1.51 3.16 7.69
CA THR A 122 0.51 4.03 7.08
C THR A 122 0.89 4.30 5.63
N LEU A 123 -0.07 4.09 4.73
CA LEU A 123 -0.05 4.56 3.36
C LEU A 123 -0.98 5.78 3.25
N GLU A 124 -0.47 6.88 2.72
CA GLU A 124 -1.23 8.02 2.26
C GLU A 124 -1.48 7.85 0.76
N GLU A 125 -2.75 7.92 0.36
CA GLU A 125 -3.17 7.92 -1.04
C GLU A 125 -4.11 9.11 -1.30
N GLU A 126 -4.18 9.59 -2.54
CA GLU A 126 -5.13 10.64 -2.90
C GLU A 126 -6.57 10.14 -2.74
N GLY A 127 -7.46 11.04 -2.31
CA GLY A 127 -8.84 10.69 -1.97
C GLY A 127 -9.83 11.70 -2.50
N TRP A 128 -9.94 12.83 -1.82
CA TRP A 128 -11.03 13.76 -2.08
C TRP A 128 -10.53 15.16 -2.40
N ASP A 129 -11.30 15.87 -3.22
CA ASP A 129 -11.13 17.31 -3.40
C ASP A 129 -11.70 18.10 -2.20
N GLU A 130 -11.66 19.43 -2.30
CA GLU A 130 -12.10 20.34 -1.25
C GLU A 130 -13.58 20.22 -0.91
N GLU A 131 -14.42 19.77 -1.85
CA GLU A 131 -15.85 19.51 -1.62
C GLU A 131 -16.15 18.12 -1.08
N GLY A 132 -15.13 17.25 -0.95
CA GLY A 132 -15.30 15.88 -0.49
C GLY A 132 -15.67 14.89 -1.59
N ARG A 133 -15.54 15.28 -2.87
CA ARG A 133 -15.81 14.39 -4.01
C ARG A 133 -14.63 13.44 -4.23
N GLY A 134 -14.94 12.16 -4.38
CA GLY A 134 -13.93 11.12 -4.55
C GLY A 134 -13.32 11.09 -5.95
N TYR A 135 -12.01 10.96 -6.05
CA TYR A 135 -11.33 10.76 -7.32
C TYR A 135 -10.16 9.77 -7.22
N ILE A 136 -9.77 9.19 -8.35
CA ILE A 136 -8.53 8.41 -8.48
C ILE A 136 -7.49 9.21 -9.26
N SER A 137 -6.23 9.08 -8.88
CA SER A 137 -5.09 9.71 -9.54
C SER A 137 -4.34 8.64 -10.35
N ASN A 138 -4.03 8.93 -11.62
CA ASN A 138 -3.25 8.05 -12.50
C ASN A 138 -3.78 6.61 -12.58
N ASN A 139 -5.11 6.47 -12.69
CA ASN A 139 -5.81 5.18 -12.74
C ASN A 139 -5.58 4.26 -11.52
N VAL A 140 -5.02 4.77 -10.42
CA VAL A 140 -4.80 3.97 -9.21
C VAL A 140 -6.11 3.85 -8.44
N ALA A 141 -6.70 2.65 -8.44
CA ALA A 141 -7.88 2.38 -7.63
C ALA A 141 -7.61 2.67 -6.14
N TRP A 142 -8.62 3.13 -5.41
CA TRP A 142 -8.53 3.28 -3.96
C TRP A 142 -8.25 1.95 -3.25
N SER A 143 -7.45 2.00 -2.18
CA SER A 143 -7.25 0.83 -1.33
C SER A 143 -8.57 0.46 -0.62
N ALA A 144 -8.91 -0.83 -0.56
CA ALA A 144 -10.05 -1.33 0.19
C ALA A 144 -9.61 -2.20 1.37
N VAL A 145 -10.39 -2.20 2.46
CA VAL A 145 -10.15 -3.11 3.58
C VAL A 145 -10.24 -4.55 3.10
N GLY A 146 -9.23 -5.36 3.42
CA GLY A 146 -9.08 -6.73 2.94
C GLY A 146 -8.16 -6.87 1.73
N ASP A 147 -7.84 -5.78 1.03
CA ASP A 147 -6.85 -5.80 -0.05
C ASP A 147 -5.53 -6.35 0.48
N THR A 148 -5.03 -7.39 -0.16
CA THR A 148 -3.78 -8.05 0.20
C THR A 148 -2.86 -8.00 -1.01
N GLY A 149 -1.61 -7.59 -0.81
CA GLY A 149 -0.71 -7.36 -1.93
C GLY A 149 0.67 -6.88 -1.54
N TYR A 150 1.42 -6.50 -2.57
CA TYR A 150 2.73 -5.90 -2.47
C TYR A 150 2.58 -4.39 -2.51
N PHE A 151 3.33 -3.69 -1.66
CA PHE A 151 3.33 -2.24 -1.58
C PHE A 151 4.75 -1.73 -1.73
N PHE A 152 5.01 -1.04 -2.84
CA PHE A 152 6.27 -0.38 -3.16
C PHE A 152 6.16 1.07 -2.73
N LEU A 153 6.92 1.42 -1.70
CA LEU A 153 6.63 2.58 -0.87
C LEU A 153 7.79 3.56 -0.83
N ARG A 154 7.45 4.84 -0.89
CA ARG A 154 8.36 5.95 -0.58
C ARG A 154 7.86 6.67 0.66
N ARG A 155 8.78 7.25 1.44
CA ARG A 155 8.39 8.05 2.61
C ARG A 155 7.51 9.22 2.14
N ALA A 156 6.38 9.41 2.79
CA ALA A 156 5.54 10.55 2.50
C ALA A 156 6.26 11.84 2.90
N ALA A 157 6.11 12.90 2.10
CA ALA A 157 6.55 14.24 2.45
C ALA A 157 5.56 14.89 3.43
N GLY A 158 5.97 15.91 4.18
CA GLY A 158 5.06 16.66 5.07
C GLY A 158 4.67 15.94 6.37
N THR A 159 5.18 14.73 6.62
CA THR A 159 4.91 13.96 7.85
C THR A 159 6.14 13.82 8.72
N SER A 160 5.93 13.90 10.04
CA SER A 160 6.97 13.64 11.05
C SER A 160 7.12 12.14 11.37
N SER A 161 6.15 11.32 10.98
CA SER A 161 6.19 9.88 11.21
C SER A 161 7.13 9.21 10.21
N PRO A 162 8.14 8.44 10.66
CA PRO A 162 9.00 7.70 9.76
C PRO A 162 8.34 6.45 9.17
N TYR A 163 7.08 6.16 9.51
CA TYR A 163 6.32 4.99 9.08
C TYR A 163 5.09 5.34 8.24
N THR A 164 5.03 6.58 7.77
CA THR A 164 4.02 7.06 6.83
C THR A 164 4.65 7.15 5.45
N TYR A 165 3.97 6.53 4.48
CA TYR A 165 4.46 6.31 3.14
C TYR A 165 3.43 6.74 2.11
N GLN A 166 3.87 6.87 0.87
CA GLN A 166 3.07 6.96 -0.34
C GLN A 166 3.55 5.89 -1.33
N LEU A 167 2.76 5.57 -2.34
CA LEU A 167 3.22 4.66 -3.40
C LEU A 167 4.43 5.26 -4.13
N ALA A 168 5.35 4.38 -4.56
CA ALA A 168 6.52 4.80 -5.33
C ALA A 168 6.16 5.35 -6.71
N SER A 169 5.11 4.78 -7.33
CA SER A 169 4.43 5.21 -8.55
C SER A 169 3.01 4.62 -8.58
N SER A 170 2.23 4.93 -9.61
CA SER A 170 0.93 4.28 -9.87
C SER A 170 0.99 2.76 -10.07
N ASP A 171 2.15 2.16 -10.31
CA ASP A 171 2.35 0.69 -10.39
C ASP A 171 2.68 0.05 -9.04
N GLY A 172 2.87 0.87 -8.01
CA GLY A 172 3.46 0.48 -6.73
C GLY A 172 2.56 -0.38 -5.84
N ARG A 173 1.37 -0.81 -6.29
CA ARG A 173 0.48 -1.66 -5.50
C ARG A 173 -0.10 -2.86 -6.27
N PRO A 174 0.72 -3.88 -6.58
CA PRO A 174 0.21 -5.16 -7.09
C PRO A 174 -0.59 -5.92 -6.02
N LEU A 175 -1.90 -6.10 -6.24
CA LEU A 175 -2.77 -6.86 -5.34
C LEU A 175 -2.83 -8.35 -5.71
N VAL A 176 -2.99 -9.21 -4.73
CA VAL A 176 -3.22 -10.65 -4.91
C VAL A 176 -4.73 -10.91 -4.86
N VAL A 177 -5.32 -11.23 -6.01
CA VAL A 177 -6.76 -11.53 -6.14
C VAL A 177 -6.90 -12.88 -6.83
N ASP A 178 -7.61 -13.81 -6.18
CA ASP A 178 -7.81 -15.18 -6.67
C ASP A 178 -6.51 -15.91 -7.04
N GLY A 179 -5.42 -15.62 -6.31
CA GLY A 179 -4.09 -16.21 -6.54
C GLY A 179 -3.31 -15.60 -7.70
N ALA A 180 -3.84 -14.57 -8.36
CA ALA A 180 -3.18 -13.83 -9.44
C ALA A 180 -2.83 -12.41 -9.00
N LEU A 181 -1.85 -11.80 -9.67
CA LEU A 181 -1.50 -10.40 -9.45
C LEU A 181 -2.41 -9.47 -10.28
N ARG A 182 -2.87 -8.40 -9.64
CA ARG A 182 -3.61 -7.30 -10.24
C ARG A 182 -2.80 -6.01 -10.06
N PRO A 183 -2.29 -5.41 -11.14
CA PRO A 183 -1.57 -4.15 -11.04
C PRO A 183 -2.51 -3.04 -10.59
N SER A 184 -1.97 -2.02 -9.92
CA SER A 184 -2.73 -0.86 -9.45
C SER A 184 -3.14 0.09 -10.57
N ASN A 185 -2.32 0.20 -11.62
CA ASN A 185 -2.63 0.86 -12.87
C ASN A 185 -2.47 -0.17 -13.99
N ALA A 186 -3.55 -0.46 -14.72
CA ALA A 186 -3.56 -1.46 -15.79
C ALA A 186 -3.03 -0.94 -17.14
N GLU A 187 -2.82 0.37 -17.27
CA GLU A 187 -2.48 1.04 -18.53
C GLU A 187 -0.96 1.19 -18.73
N ASN A 188 -0.16 1.07 -17.67
CA ASN A 188 1.30 1.19 -17.74
C ASN A 188 1.96 -0.07 -18.32
N GLU A 189 3.13 0.08 -18.93
CA GLU A 189 3.86 -1.04 -19.55
C GLU A 189 4.20 -2.15 -18.53
N LEU A 190 4.58 -1.76 -17.31
CA LEU A 190 4.90 -2.69 -16.22
C LEU A 190 3.69 -3.54 -15.80
N ALA A 191 2.46 -3.05 -15.99
CA ALA A 191 1.23 -3.74 -15.64
C ALA A 191 1.08 -5.08 -16.35
N THR A 192 1.50 -5.15 -17.62
CA THR A 192 1.48 -6.40 -18.41
C THR A 192 2.41 -7.44 -17.80
N SER A 193 3.62 -7.02 -17.43
CA SER A 193 4.61 -7.88 -16.78
C SER A 193 4.05 -8.41 -15.45
N ILE A 194 3.56 -7.53 -14.58
CA ILE A 194 2.98 -7.88 -13.28
C ILE A 194 1.82 -8.88 -13.43
N THR A 195 0.88 -8.63 -14.35
CA THR A 195 -0.33 -9.47 -14.51
C THR A 195 -0.01 -10.90 -14.93
N THR A 196 1.12 -11.12 -15.61
CA THR A 196 1.55 -12.45 -16.06
C THR A 196 2.43 -13.18 -15.03
N MET A 197 2.86 -12.51 -13.97
CA MET A 197 3.67 -13.12 -12.91
C MET A 197 2.82 -13.89 -11.91
N ALA A 198 3.36 -15.01 -11.43
CA ALA A 198 2.87 -15.62 -10.19
C ALA A 198 3.28 -14.73 -8.99
N PRO A 199 2.46 -14.62 -7.92
CA PRO A 199 2.84 -13.86 -6.72
C PRO A 199 4.20 -14.28 -6.13
N SER A 200 4.49 -15.58 -6.10
CA SER A 200 5.79 -16.09 -5.62
C SER A 200 6.97 -15.65 -6.49
N PHE A 201 6.76 -15.48 -7.79
CA PHE A 201 7.78 -14.96 -8.69
C PHE A 201 8.05 -13.49 -8.39
N LEU A 202 7.01 -12.66 -8.26
CA LEU A 202 7.15 -11.26 -7.85
C LEU A 202 7.90 -11.13 -6.53
N ASN A 203 7.54 -11.93 -5.52
CA ASN A 203 8.22 -11.97 -4.23
C ASN A 203 9.73 -12.21 -4.38
N ASN A 204 10.11 -13.24 -5.14
CA ASN A 204 11.51 -13.61 -5.36
C ASN A 204 12.26 -12.52 -6.14
N THR A 205 11.62 -11.88 -7.11
CA THR A 205 12.18 -10.75 -7.86
C THR A 205 12.50 -9.59 -6.93
N VAL A 206 11.57 -9.21 -6.04
CA VAL A 206 11.80 -8.13 -5.06
C VAL A 206 12.95 -8.47 -4.11
N VAL A 207 12.99 -9.69 -3.58
CA VAL A 207 14.06 -10.13 -2.66
C VAL A 207 15.42 -10.14 -3.37
N ALA A 208 15.49 -10.62 -4.61
CA ALA A 208 16.71 -10.62 -5.40
C ALA A 208 17.19 -9.18 -5.71
N ALA A 209 16.28 -8.31 -6.14
CA ALA A 209 16.57 -6.89 -6.38
C ALA A 209 17.06 -6.18 -5.11
N SER A 210 16.44 -6.45 -3.97
CA SER A 210 16.89 -5.95 -2.66
C SER A 210 18.33 -6.36 -2.36
N GLY A 211 18.69 -7.62 -2.64
CA GLY A 211 20.07 -8.09 -2.51
C GLY A 211 21.05 -7.37 -3.45
N GLN A 212 20.64 -7.07 -4.68
CA GLN A 212 21.45 -6.32 -5.65
C GLN A 212 21.64 -4.85 -5.23
N VAL A 213 20.62 -4.22 -4.65
CA VAL A 213 20.74 -2.86 -4.06
C VAL A 213 21.74 -2.88 -2.92
N ALA A 214 21.64 -3.84 -2.00
CA ALA A 214 22.58 -4.00 -0.89
C ALA A 214 24.03 -4.25 -1.37
N ALA A 215 24.20 -4.93 -2.51
CA ALA A 215 25.48 -5.16 -3.15
C ALA A 215 25.99 -3.97 -4.00
N GLY A 216 25.18 -2.94 -4.20
CA GLY A 216 25.50 -1.79 -5.05
C GLY A 216 25.51 -2.10 -6.56
N THR A 217 24.90 -3.20 -6.99
CA THR A 217 24.83 -3.61 -8.41
C THR A 217 23.53 -3.19 -9.10
N LEU A 218 22.56 -2.71 -8.33
CA LEU A 218 21.31 -2.14 -8.81
C LEU A 218 21.13 -0.79 -8.11
N THR A 219 20.90 0.26 -8.89
CA THR A 219 20.75 1.64 -8.42
C THR A 219 19.32 2.14 -8.61
N GLU A 220 18.94 3.13 -7.81
CA GLU A 220 17.64 3.80 -7.93
C GLU A 220 17.47 4.42 -9.32
N SER A 221 16.23 4.45 -9.82
CA SER A 221 15.91 5.16 -11.05
C SER A 221 16.00 6.67 -10.84
N MET A 222 16.33 7.40 -11.92
CA MET A 222 16.24 8.86 -11.91
C MET A 222 14.78 9.33 -11.91
N PRO A 223 14.45 10.43 -11.21
CA PRO A 223 13.14 11.06 -11.32
C PRO A 223 12.83 11.48 -12.76
N THR A 224 11.57 11.38 -13.18
CA THR A 224 11.10 11.75 -14.53
C THR A 224 11.43 13.20 -14.89
N ALA A 225 11.45 14.10 -13.91
CA ALA A 225 11.79 15.51 -14.11
C ALA A 225 13.27 15.75 -14.49
N GLU A 226 14.15 14.78 -14.22
CA GLU A 226 15.59 14.86 -14.49
C GLU A 226 15.99 14.09 -15.76
N LEU A 227 15.05 13.43 -16.43
CA LEU A 227 15.29 12.77 -17.70
C LEU A 227 15.57 13.82 -18.80
N PRO A 228 16.53 13.56 -19.71
CA PRO A 228 16.74 14.41 -20.88
C PRO A 228 15.43 14.56 -21.66
N GLN A 229 15.01 15.81 -21.92
CA GLN A 229 13.89 16.07 -22.81
C GLN A 229 14.26 15.56 -24.21
N PRO A 230 13.35 14.87 -24.93
CA PRO A 230 13.58 14.58 -26.34
C PRO A 230 13.83 15.90 -27.08
N PRO A 231 14.69 15.92 -28.12
CA PRO A 231 14.86 17.11 -28.93
C PRO A 231 13.49 17.55 -29.42
N GLU A 232 13.15 18.83 -29.25
CA GLU A 232 11.93 19.40 -29.83
C GLU A 232 11.98 19.06 -31.33
N GLU A 233 11.03 18.25 -31.80
CA GLU A 233 10.83 18.10 -33.24
C GLU A 233 10.56 19.50 -33.76
N SER A 234 11.53 20.06 -34.49
CA SER A 234 11.34 21.26 -35.27
C SER A 234 10.22 20.96 -36.25
N GLY A 235 9.01 21.40 -35.91
CA GLY A 235 7.84 21.25 -36.76
C GLY A 235 8.16 21.80 -38.15
N GLU A 236 8.06 20.95 -39.16
CA GLU A 236 7.96 21.34 -40.57
C GLU A 236 6.53 21.81 -40.88
#